data_AF-A0A3M7MA41-F1
#
_entry.id   AF-A0A3M7MA41-F1
#
_cell.length_a   1.000
_cell.length_b   1.000
_cell.length_c   1.000
_cell.angle_alpha   90.00
_cell.angle_beta   90.00
_cell.angle_gamma   90.00
#
_symmetry.space_group_name_H-M   'P 1'
#
loop_
_entity.id
_entity.type
_entity.pdbx_description
1 polymer ?
#
loop_
_entity_poly.entity_id
_entity_poly.type
_entity_poly.pdbx_seq_one_letter_code
_entity_poly.pdbx_strand_id
1 'polypeptide(L)'
;MAPNSKLNAKRKAQRESSNTSTSTTNKPRASEQPASDTATTTAQLPLPLQQLVLNIFRNSFAERLSSDYAPLLQEIKGYLYKRDFASAFGTPGYLEVYAARWSASRALGYLDLFWELRRVLGVGGHGESGESRFKVVCLGGGAGAEVVALGGLQKRLLMGSGGEEDEDSDEKKVQKMEITAIDIADWSVVVDSLTRHLTTTPTLSKYASAAAKAANVPFANPDDIAITFTQHDVLQAPSTSSTQTATTPTTPLDSTLAAANLVTLLFTLNELYTTSLASTQALLLHLTELLQPGALLLVVDSPGSYSSVTLNGAAKKYPMHWLLDHTLLSQASRHAHERGREAVPRWEKVSEQESRWFRLDERLQYPIDLENMRMQVHLYRRL
;
A
#
# COMPACT_ATOMS: atom_id res chain seq x y z
N MET A 1 -1.78 -9.15 -45.70
CA MET A 1 -1.29 -10.44 -46.25
C MET A 1 -0.35 -11.05 -45.23
N ALA A 2 -0.68 -12.22 -44.68
CA ALA A 2 0.25 -13.00 -43.84
C ALA A 2 1.37 -13.60 -44.71
N PRO A 3 2.58 -13.83 -44.16
CA PRO A 3 2.82 -15.13 -43.52
C PRO A 3 3.85 -15.09 -42.36
N ASN A 4 3.75 -16.04 -41.41
CA ASN A 4 4.93 -16.71 -40.83
C ASN A 4 4.52 -17.86 -39.89
N SER A 5 4.35 -19.06 -40.48
CA SER A 5 3.96 -20.31 -39.82
C SER A 5 5.11 -21.32 -39.74
N LYS A 6 6.27 -20.94 -39.17
CA LYS A 6 7.41 -21.89 -39.01
C LYS A 6 8.09 -21.93 -37.64
N LEU A 7 7.64 -21.16 -36.64
CA LEU A 7 8.21 -21.26 -35.28
C LEU A 7 7.52 -22.30 -34.36
N ASN A 8 6.31 -22.77 -34.69
CA ASN A 8 5.53 -23.66 -33.83
C ASN A 8 5.80 -25.17 -34.02
N ALA A 9 6.66 -25.55 -34.97
CA ALA A 9 6.96 -26.97 -35.22
C ALA A 9 8.11 -27.53 -34.37
N LYS A 10 8.95 -26.68 -33.75
CA LYS A 10 10.13 -27.12 -32.97
C LYS A 10 9.91 -27.32 -31.47
N ARG A 11 8.75 -26.93 -30.92
CA ARG A 11 8.41 -27.11 -29.49
C ARG A 11 7.57 -28.35 -29.19
N LYS A 12 7.07 -29.06 -30.21
CA LYS A 12 6.21 -30.26 -30.04
C LYS A 12 6.98 -31.58 -30.06
N ALA A 13 8.22 -31.61 -30.56
CA ALA A 13 9.02 -32.84 -30.70
C ALA A 13 9.90 -33.19 -29.48
N GLN A 14 9.79 -32.46 -28.36
CA GLN A 14 10.62 -32.68 -27.16
C GLN A 14 9.77 -33.14 -25.95
N ARG A 15 8.51 -33.53 -26.17
CA ARG A 15 7.57 -33.97 -25.13
C ARG A 15 7.08 -35.42 -25.30
N GLU A 16 7.61 -36.17 -26.26
CA GLU A 16 7.22 -37.55 -26.55
C GLU A 16 8.46 -38.46 -26.66
N SER A 17 9.22 -38.62 -25.57
CA SER A 17 10.19 -39.73 -25.45
C SER A 17 10.59 -40.00 -24.01
N SER A 18 9.66 -40.52 -23.19
CA SER A 18 9.98 -41.40 -22.06
C SER A 18 8.69 -41.97 -21.46
N ASN A 19 8.15 -43.03 -22.06
CA ASN A 19 7.18 -43.91 -21.43
C ASN A 19 7.57 -45.35 -21.77
N THR A 20 8.23 -46.01 -20.83
CA THR A 20 8.30 -47.48 -20.77
C THR A 20 8.04 -47.91 -19.35
N SER A 21 6.94 -48.64 -19.20
CA SER A 21 6.34 -49.16 -17.98
C SER A 21 7.02 -50.45 -17.51
N THR A 22 7.21 -50.59 -16.20
CA THR A 22 7.19 -51.88 -15.49
C THR A 22 6.35 -51.74 -14.22
N SER A 23 5.38 -52.63 -14.08
CA SER A 23 4.40 -52.69 -12.99
C SER A 23 4.94 -53.46 -11.79
N THR A 24 4.62 -53.02 -10.56
CA THR A 24 4.33 -53.92 -9.42
C THR A 24 3.71 -53.16 -8.22
N THR A 25 2.44 -53.50 -7.94
CA THR A 25 1.77 -53.73 -6.63
C THR A 25 1.89 -52.74 -5.42
N ASN A 26 0.68 -52.31 -5.01
CA ASN A 26 0.11 -52.25 -3.63
C ASN A 26 0.24 -51.02 -2.71
N LYS A 27 -0.98 -50.53 -2.37
CA LYS A 27 -1.55 -49.95 -1.13
C LYS A 27 -1.87 -48.44 -1.09
N PRO A 28 -3.08 -48.06 -0.66
CA PRO A 28 -3.53 -46.67 -0.63
C PRO A 28 -2.95 -45.95 0.60
N ARG A 29 -2.29 -44.81 0.38
CA ARG A 29 -1.85 -43.92 1.45
C ARG A 29 -2.69 -42.65 1.40
N ALA A 30 -3.15 -42.27 2.58
CA ALA A 30 -4.13 -41.24 2.89
C ALA A 30 -3.96 -39.94 2.08
N SER A 31 -5.11 -39.43 1.64
CA SER A 31 -5.30 -38.05 1.19
C SER A 31 -4.84 -37.07 2.27
N GLU A 32 -3.73 -36.39 2.03
CA GLU A 32 -3.41 -35.14 2.73
C GLU A 32 -4.45 -34.10 2.31
N GLN A 33 -5.33 -33.76 3.25
CA GLN A 33 -6.20 -32.59 3.14
C GLN A 33 -5.31 -31.33 3.13
N PRO A 34 -5.61 -30.32 2.29
CA PRO A 34 -4.98 -29.02 2.42
C PRO A 34 -5.35 -28.42 3.78
N ALA A 35 -4.34 -27.91 4.48
CA ALA A 35 -4.46 -27.26 5.77
C ALA A 35 -5.60 -26.24 5.77
N SER A 36 -6.44 -26.33 6.80
CA SER A 36 -7.54 -25.41 7.05
C SER A 36 -7.01 -23.98 7.09
N ASP A 37 -7.52 -23.12 6.22
CA ASP A 37 -7.50 -21.67 6.40
C ASP A 37 -8.08 -21.39 7.80
N THR A 38 -7.22 -21.04 8.75
CA THR A 38 -7.61 -20.53 10.06
C THR A 38 -8.30 -19.19 9.83
N ALA A 39 -9.63 -19.26 9.63
CA ALA A 39 -10.53 -18.12 9.60
C ALA A 39 -10.54 -17.47 11.00
N THR A 40 -9.52 -16.68 11.28
CA THR A 40 -9.54 -15.71 12.37
C THR A 40 -10.60 -14.69 11.98
N THR A 41 -11.70 -14.63 12.72
CA THR A 41 -12.84 -13.76 12.43
C THR A 41 -12.43 -12.30 12.60
N THR A 42 -11.81 -11.72 11.57
CA THR A 42 -11.52 -10.29 11.50
C THR A 42 -12.86 -9.55 11.45
N ALA A 43 -13.03 -8.57 12.33
CA ALA A 43 -14.21 -7.72 12.35
C ALA A 43 -14.34 -7.01 10.99
N GLN A 44 -15.24 -7.52 10.14
CA GLN A 44 -15.42 -7.04 8.78
C GLN A 44 -15.83 -5.57 8.79
N LEU A 45 -15.23 -4.77 7.89
CA LEU A 45 -15.63 -3.38 7.68
C LEU A 45 -17.11 -3.30 7.30
N PRO A 46 -17.89 -2.33 7.83
CA PRO A 46 -19.28 -2.18 7.43
C PRO A 46 -19.41 -1.96 5.93
N LEU A 47 -20.30 -2.71 5.29
CA LEU A 47 -20.58 -2.57 3.85
C LEU A 47 -20.87 -1.11 3.43
N PRO A 48 -21.64 -0.30 4.20
CA PRO A 48 -21.85 1.10 3.83
C PRO A 48 -20.56 1.92 3.77
N LEU A 49 -19.60 1.68 4.68
CA LEU A 49 -18.31 2.36 4.66
C LEU A 49 -17.48 1.96 3.43
N GLN A 50 -17.46 0.67 3.11
CA GLN A 50 -16.78 0.16 1.91
C GLN A 50 -17.36 0.80 0.64
N GLN A 51 -18.69 0.89 0.53
CA GLN A 51 -19.32 1.54 -0.61
C GLN A 51 -19.00 3.04 -0.67
N LEU A 52 -18.94 3.74 0.48
CA LEU A 52 -18.56 5.15 0.51
C LEU A 52 -17.11 5.36 0.04
N VAL A 53 -16.17 4.47 0.40
CA VAL A 53 -14.79 4.50 -0.11
C VAL A 53 -14.75 4.36 -1.64
N LEU A 54 -15.50 3.42 -2.21
CA LEU A 54 -15.62 3.28 -3.67
C LEU A 54 -16.26 4.51 -4.33
N ASN A 55 -17.24 5.13 -3.66
CA ASN A 55 -17.89 6.33 -4.17
C ASN A 55 -16.92 7.51 -4.31
N ILE A 56 -15.87 7.60 -3.48
CA ILE A 56 -14.81 8.61 -3.64
C ILE A 56 -14.18 8.48 -5.02
N PHE A 57 -13.67 7.29 -5.38
CA PHE A 57 -13.08 7.05 -6.70
C PHE A 57 -14.10 7.25 -7.83
N ARG A 58 -15.33 6.75 -7.65
CA ARG A 58 -16.40 6.91 -8.65
C ARG A 58 -16.66 8.38 -8.97
N ASN A 59 -16.71 9.24 -7.95
CA ASN A 59 -17.01 10.65 -8.11
C ASN A 59 -15.80 11.42 -8.64
N SER A 60 -14.60 11.14 -8.11
CA SER A 60 -13.33 11.75 -8.56
C SER A 60 -13.03 11.50 -10.03
N PHE A 61 -13.46 10.37 -10.58
CA PHE A 61 -13.18 9.96 -11.96
C PHE A 61 -14.45 9.71 -12.77
N ALA A 62 -15.56 10.37 -12.42
CA ALA A 62 -16.87 10.15 -13.02
C ALA A 62 -16.85 10.29 -14.55
N GLU A 63 -16.16 11.31 -15.08
CA GLU A 63 -16.04 11.53 -16.52
C GLU A 63 -15.35 10.34 -17.21
N ARG A 64 -14.22 9.89 -16.67
CA ARG A 64 -13.47 8.74 -17.21
C ARG A 64 -14.29 7.46 -17.18
N LEU A 65 -14.97 7.21 -16.06
CA LEU A 65 -15.81 6.03 -15.86
C LEU A 65 -17.10 6.06 -16.70
N SER A 66 -17.52 7.24 -17.18
CA SER A 66 -18.68 7.41 -18.07
C SER A 66 -18.34 7.31 -19.56
N SER A 67 -17.07 7.48 -19.93
CA SER A 67 -16.56 7.39 -21.30
C SER A 67 -16.14 5.97 -21.69
N ASP A 68 -15.85 5.74 -22.98
CA ASP A 68 -15.23 4.47 -23.40
C ASP A 68 -13.81 4.34 -22.81
N TYR A 69 -13.76 3.62 -21.70
CA TYR A 69 -12.59 3.42 -20.85
C TYR A 69 -11.60 2.39 -21.43
N ALA A 70 -12.07 1.52 -22.33
CA ALA A 70 -11.33 0.32 -22.74
C ALA A 70 -10.04 0.60 -23.55
N PRO A 71 -10.01 1.53 -24.51
CA PRO A 71 -8.80 1.79 -25.30
C PRO A 71 -7.62 2.27 -24.44
N LEU A 72 -7.83 3.32 -23.62
CA LEU A 72 -6.80 3.87 -22.74
C LEU A 72 -6.32 2.82 -21.72
N LEU A 73 -7.25 2.03 -21.16
CA LEU A 73 -6.88 0.94 -20.25
C LEU A 73 -5.93 -0.06 -20.91
N GLN A 74 -6.16 -0.43 -22.17
CA GLN A 74 -5.30 -1.39 -22.87
C GLN A 74 -3.91 -0.81 -23.15
N GLU A 75 -3.82 0.48 -23.47
CA GLU A 75 -2.53 1.15 -23.64
C GLU A 75 -1.72 1.14 -22.35
N ILE A 76 -2.34 1.52 -21.22
CA ILE A 76 -1.70 1.49 -19.90
C ILE A 76 -1.26 0.07 -19.54
N LYS A 77 -2.12 -0.94 -19.74
CA LYS A 77 -1.75 -2.34 -19.53
C LYS A 77 -0.52 -2.72 -20.37
N GLY A 78 -0.43 -2.23 -21.59
CA GLY A 78 0.73 -2.42 -22.47
C GLY A 78 2.02 -1.81 -21.90
N TYR A 79 1.97 -0.58 -21.40
CA TYR A 79 3.12 0.07 -20.75
C TYR A 79 3.53 -0.64 -19.45
N LEU A 80 2.57 -0.97 -18.58
CA LEU A 80 2.80 -1.70 -17.34
C LEU A 80 3.42 -3.08 -17.60
N TYR A 81 2.94 -3.81 -18.61
CA TYR A 81 3.52 -5.10 -19.00
C TYR A 81 4.98 -4.98 -19.42
N LYS A 82 5.34 -3.90 -20.11
CA LYS A 82 6.71 -3.59 -20.55
C LYS A 82 7.57 -2.97 -19.43
N ARG A 83 6.98 -2.71 -18.26
CA ARG A 83 7.61 -1.94 -17.15
C ARG A 83 8.05 -0.53 -17.58
N ASP A 84 7.35 0.04 -18.55
CA ASP A 84 7.54 1.42 -19.00
C ASP A 84 6.67 2.36 -18.16
N PHE A 85 7.08 2.55 -16.90
CA PHE A 85 6.32 3.36 -15.94
C PHE A 85 6.32 4.85 -16.28
N ALA A 86 7.39 5.34 -16.93
CA ALA A 86 7.47 6.72 -17.39
C ALA A 86 6.34 7.03 -18.40
N SER A 87 6.09 6.14 -19.35
CA SER A 87 4.95 6.28 -20.26
C SER A 87 3.62 6.02 -19.56
N ALA A 88 3.53 4.98 -18.72
CA ALA A 88 2.29 4.63 -18.03
C ALA A 88 1.78 5.73 -17.10
N PHE A 89 2.68 6.52 -16.51
CA PHE A 89 2.39 7.56 -15.52
C PHE A 89 2.77 8.97 -15.99
N GLY A 90 3.04 9.14 -17.29
CA GLY A 90 3.49 10.40 -17.86
C GLY A 90 2.36 11.35 -18.28
N THR A 91 1.09 10.91 -18.25
CA THR A 91 -0.04 11.75 -18.68
C THR A 91 -1.20 11.72 -17.69
N PRO A 92 -1.87 12.85 -17.41
CA PRO A 92 -2.99 12.91 -16.46
C PRO A 92 -4.10 11.90 -16.74
N GLY A 93 -4.46 11.70 -18.02
CA GLY A 93 -5.49 10.75 -18.40
C GLY A 93 -5.15 9.30 -18.02
N TYR A 94 -3.88 8.91 -18.10
CA TYR A 94 -3.46 7.57 -17.67
C TYR A 94 -3.45 7.42 -16.16
N LEU A 95 -3.08 8.47 -15.43
CA LEU A 95 -3.11 8.48 -13.96
C LEU A 95 -4.54 8.30 -13.44
N GLU A 96 -5.51 9.04 -13.99
CA GLU A 96 -6.93 8.94 -13.62
C GLU A 96 -7.48 7.54 -13.92
N VAL A 97 -7.18 7.00 -15.10
CA VAL A 97 -7.58 5.65 -15.52
C VAL A 97 -6.97 4.61 -14.58
N TYR A 98 -5.67 4.72 -14.29
CA TYR A 98 -5.00 3.82 -13.35
C TYR A 98 -5.63 3.85 -11.96
N ALA A 99 -5.85 5.04 -11.40
CA ALA A 99 -6.47 5.21 -10.09
C ALA A 99 -7.90 4.66 -10.06
N ALA A 100 -8.71 4.96 -11.07
CA ALA A 100 -10.08 4.48 -11.16
C ALA A 100 -10.17 2.94 -11.22
N ARG A 101 -9.22 2.26 -11.86
CA ARG A 101 -9.26 0.80 -12.05
C ARG A 101 -8.54 -0.03 -11.00
N TRP A 102 -7.42 0.44 -10.46
CA TRP A 102 -6.61 -0.36 -9.55
C TRP A 102 -6.58 0.23 -8.13
N SER A 103 -6.65 1.55 -7.96
CA SER A 103 -6.60 2.13 -6.62
C SER A 103 -7.89 1.91 -5.82
N ALA A 104 -9.05 1.84 -6.47
CA ALA A 104 -10.34 1.68 -5.80
C ALA A 104 -10.45 0.38 -4.97
N SER A 105 -10.11 -0.78 -5.56
CA SER A 105 -10.12 -2.05 -4.83
C SER A 105 -8.96 -2.16 -3.83
N ARG A 106 -7.79 -1.61 -4.16
CA ARG A 106 -6.65 -1.54 -3.24
C ARG A 106 -6.96 -0.73 -1.99
N ALA A 107 -7.66 0.41 -2.13
CA ALA A 107 -8.06 1.23 -1.00
C ALA A 107 -8.93 0.46 0.01
N LEU A 108 -9.84 -0.40 -0.47
CA LEU A 108 -10.63 -1.26 0.42
C LEU A 108 -9.76 -2.28 1.15
N GLY A 109 -8.83 -2.94 0.45
CA GLY A 109 -7.92 -3.89 1.09
C GLY A 109 -6.94 -3.24 2.06
N TYR A 110 -6.49 -2.02 1.77
CA TYR A 110 -5.65 -1.24 2.67
C TYR A 110 -6.44 -0.76 3.89
N LEU A 111 -7.69 -0.33 3.72
CA LEU A 111 -8.56 0.05 4.84
C LEU A 111 -8.80 -1.14 5.77
N ASP A 112 -9.05 -2.34 5.23
CA ASP A 112 -9.21 -3.57 6.01
C ASP A 112 -7.96 -3.86 6.84
N LEU A 113 -6.79 -3.79 6.20
CA LEU A 113 -5.51 -3.98 6.86
C LEU A 113 -5.23 -2.92 7.93
N PHE A 114 -5.43 -1.64 7.62
CA PHE A 114 -5.22 -0.56 8.60
C PHE A 114 -6.18 -0.69 9.78
N TRP A 115 -7.43 -1.07 9.54
CA TRP A 115 -8.39 -1.31 10.60
C TRP A 115 -7.95 -2.48 11.49
N GLU A 116 -7.50 -3.59 10.92
CA GLU A 116 -6.93 -4.72 11.67
C GLU A 116 -5.75 -4.28 12.53
N LEU A 117 -4.81 -3.52 11.96
CA LEU A 117 -3.58 -3.10 12.61
C LEU A 117 -3.74 -1.88 13.55
N ARG A 118 -4.90 -1.20 13.56
CA ARG A 118 -5.12 0.11 14.23
C ARG A 118 -4.55 0.21 15.65
N ARG A 119 -4.72 -0.85 16.45
CA ARG A 119 -4.24 -0.90 17.85
C ARG A 119 -2.72 -0.91 17.92
N VAL A 120 -2.07 -1.70 17.05
CA VAL A 120 -0.61 -1.78 16.97
C VAL A 120 -0.02 -0.50 16.37
N LEU A 121 -0.73 0.09 15.40
CA LEU A 121 -0.38 1.38 14.82
C LEU A 121 -0.52 2.54 15.81
N GLY A 122 -1.22 2.34 16.94
CA GLY A 122 -1.54 3.40 17.89
C GLY A 122 -2.55 4.42 17.35
N VAL A 123 -3.23 4.12 16.23
CA VAL A 123 -4.18 5.03 15.61
C VAL A 123 -5.51 4.98 16.36
N GLY A 124 -6.02 6.16 16.72
CA GLY A 124 -7.23 6.30 17.53
C GLY A 124 -6.98 6.12 19.03
N GLY A 125 -5.72 6.03 19.46
CA GLY A 125 -5.36 6.16 20.88
C GLY A 125 -5.65 7.58 21.40
N HIS A 126 -5.89 7.68 22.70
CA HIS A 126 -6.10 8.97 23.36
C HIS A 126 -4.77 9.72 23.45
N GLY A 127 -4.69 10.91 22.86
CA GLY A 127 -3.56 11.80 23.09
C GLY A 127 -3.59 12.30 24.53
N GLU A 128 -2.51 12.10 25.30
CA GLU A 128 -2.31 12.83 26.55
C GLU A 128 -2.18 14.32 26.20
N SER A 129 -3.23 15.11 26.43
CA SER A 129 -3.23 16.58 26.39
C SER A 129 -2.54 17.23 25.17
N GLY A 130 -3.31 17.49 24.09
CA GLY A 130 -2.90 18.41 23.01
C GLY A 130 -3.33 17.95 21.61
N GLU A 131 -3.16 18.83 20.61
CA GLU A 131 -3.39 18.59 19.17
C GLU A 131 -2.50 17.48 18.58
N SER A 132 -2.55 16.26 19.11
CA SER A 132 -1.76 15.17 18.57
C SER A 132 -2.29 14.83 17.17
N ARG A 133 -1.39 14.87 16.18
CA ARG A 133 -1.66 14.46 14.79
C ARG A 133 -0.97 13.12 14.55
N PHE A 134 -1.68 12.17 13.96
CA PHE A 134 -1.09 10.93 13.45
C PHE A 134 -0.59 11.18 12.04
N LYS A 135 0.73 11.24 11.88
CA LYS A 135 1.41 11.57 10.63
C LYS A 135 1.78 10.30 9.86
N VAL A 136 1.28 10.20 8.64
CA VAL A 136 1.50 9.07 7.73
C VAL A 136 2.22 9.55 6.48
N VAL A 137 3.34 8.89 6.13
CA VAL A 137 4.08 9.16 4.89
C VAL A 137 4.01 7.94 3.98
N CYS A 138 3.35 8.10 2.83
CA CYS A 138 3.11 7.04 1.85
C CYS A 138 4.13 7.10 0.71
N LEU A 139 5.15 6.25 0.76
CA LEU A 139 6.20 6.17 -0.26
C LEU A 139 5.74 5.31 -1.46
N GLY A 140 5.62 5.93 -2.63
CA GLY A 140 4.94 5.37 -3.80
C GLY A 140 3.41 5.43 -3.70
N GLY A 141 2.87 6.25 -2.80
CA GLY A 141 1.44 6.36 -2.53
C GLY A 141 0.65 7.26 -3.50
N GLY A 142 1.26 7.70 -4.60
CA GLY A 142 0.72 8.75 -5.48
C GLY A 142 -0.62 8.39 -6.12
N ALA A 143 -0.85 7.11 -6.44
CA ALA A 143 -2.12 6.65 -7.03
C ALA A 143 -3.33 6.73 -6.08
N GLY A 144 -3.15 7.17 -4.83
CA GLY A 144 -4.21 7.61 -3.93
C GLY A 144 -5.00 6.52 -3.21
N ALA A 145 -4.66 5.24 -3.40
CA ALA A 145 -5.30 4.14 -2.68
C ALA A 145 -5.13 4.26 -1.16
N GLU A 146 -3.92 4.56 -0.70
CA GLU A 146 -3.59 4.75 0.71
C GLU A 146 -4.29 5.98 1.29
N VAL A 147 -4.33 7.09 0.54
CA VAL A 147 -5.00 8.33 0.94
C VAL A 147 -6.48 8.07 1.26
N VAL A 148 -7.20 7.41 0.35
CA VAL A 148 -8.63 7.12 0.57
C VAL A 148 -8.83 6.08 1.67
N ALA A 149 -7.95 5.07 1.76
CA ALA A 149 -8.01 4.07 2.82
C ALA A 149 -7.84 4.70 4.21
N LEU A 150 -6.86 5.58 4.38
CA LEU A 150 -6.61 6.31 5.61
C LEU A 150 -7.76 7.29 5.94
N GLY A 151 -8.34 7.94 4.94
CA GLY A 151 -9.59 8.69 5.12
C GLY A 151 -10.73 7.81 5.64
N GLY A 152 -10.88 6.60 5.08
CA GLY A 152 -11.85 5.62 5.54
C GLY A 152 -11.59 5.14 6.98
N LEU A 153 -10.32 5.00 7.35
CA LEU A 153 -9.90 4.65 8.70
C LEU A 153 -10.30 5.76 9.68
N GLN A 154 -10.00 7.02 9.36
CA GLN A 154 -10.38 8.18 10.18
C GLN A 154 -11.90 8.25 10.37
N LYS A 155 -12.67 8.07 9.29
CA LYS A 155 -14.14 8.03 9.36
C LYS A 155 -14.63 6.90 10.27
N ARG A 156 -14.04 5.71 10.16
CA ARG A 156 -14.42 4.55 10.97
C ARG A 156 -14.13 4.77 12.45
N LEU A 157 -12.99 5.38 12.78
CA LEU A 157 -12.62 5.71 14.16
C LEU A 157 -13.62 6.70 14.78
N LEU A 158 -13.98 7.76 14.05
CA LEU A 158 -14.99 8.73 14.45
C LEU A 158 -16.40 8.14 14.61
N MET A 159 -16.76 7.14 13.79
CA MET A 159 -18.04 6.43 13.93
C MET A 159 -18.05 5.48 15.13
N GLY A 160 -16.90 4.91 15.50
CA GLY A 160 -16.77 3.96 16.61
C GLY A 160 -16.70 4.65 17.99
N SER A 161 -16.21 5.89 18.06
CA SER A 161 -16.10 6.65 19.30
C SER A 161 -17.45 7.13 19.89
N GLY A 162 -18.57 6.85 19.22
CA GLY A 162 -19.92 7.24 19.67
C GLY A 162 -20.85 6.08 20.02
N GLY A 163 -20.35 4.84 20.13
CA GLY A 163 -21.20 3.64 20.18
C GLY A 163 -20.94 2.63 21.31
N GLU A 164 -20.03 2.90 22.24
CA GLU A 164 -19.89 2.09 23.46
C GLU A 164 -20.14 3.01 24.66
N GLU A 165 -21.14 2.66 25.47
CA GLU A 165 -21.57 3.32 26.71
C GLU A 165 -20.45 3.26 27.76
N ASP A 166 -19.35 3.98 27.56
CA ASP A 166 -18.49 4.41 28.65
C ASP A 166 -19.16 5.63 29.28
N GLU A 167 -20.02 5.40 30.28
CA GLU A 167 -20.69 6.42 31.09
C GLU A 167 -19.71 7.33 31.88
N ASP A 168 -18.40 7.19 31.66
CA ASP A 168 -17.35 7.84 32.43
C ASP A 168 -16.15 8.21 31.52
N SER A 169 -16.32 9.12 30.57
CA SER A 169 -15.15 9.76 29.95
C SER A 169 -15.41 11.15 29.38
N ASP A 170 -14.59 12.10 29.82
CA ASP A 170 -14.31 13.37 29.14
C ASP A 170 -14.27 13.19 27.61
N GLU A 171 -14.79 14.16 26.86
CA GLU A 171 -14.84 14.19 25.39
C GLU A 171 -13.56 13.65 24.72
N LYS A 172 -13.50 12.34 24.47
CA LYS A 172 -12.36 11.63 23.87
C LYS A 172 -12.27 12.01 22.40
N LYS A 173 -11.59 13.11 22.08
CA LYS A 173 -11.36 13.53 20.68
C LYS A 173 -10.48 12.51 19.95
N VAL A 174 -10.98 12.00 18.82
CA VAL A 174 -10.20 11.15 17.92
C VAL A 174 -9.02 11.96 17.37
N GLN A 175 -7.84 11.34 17.38
CA GLN A 175 -6.61 11.94 16.85
C GLN A 175 -6.80 12.38 15.39
N LYS A 176 -6.30 13.58 15.05
CA LYS A 176 -6.33 14.10 13.67
C LYS A 176 -5.31 13.37 12.82
N MET A 177 -5.55 13.22 11.52
CA MET A 177 -4.64 12.53 10.61
C MET A 177 -3.99 13.49 9.61
N GLU A 178 -2.69 13.34 9.39
CA GLU A 178 -1.93 14.08 8.38
C GLU A 178 -1.26 13.07 7.45
N ILE A 179 -1.56 13.15 6.16
CA ILE A 179 -1.15 12.17 5.16
C ILE A 179 -0.30 12.90 4.12
N THR A 180 0.91 12.41 3.90
CA THR A 180 1.79 12.87 2.83
C THR A 180 2.04 11.74 1.85
N ALA A 181 1.47 11.84 0.65
CA ALA A 181 1.74 10.92 -0.44
C ALA A 181 2.96 11.39 -1.24
N ILE A 182 3.89 10.48 -1.51
CA ILE A 182 5.13 10.77 -2.24
C ILE A 182 5.27 9.80 -3.40
N ASP A 183 5.56 10.31 -4.58
CA ASP A 183 5.76 9.48 -5.78
C ASP A 183 6.66 10.19 -6.80
N ILE A 184 7.34 9.41 -7.64
CA ILE A 184 8.19 9.95 -8.70
C ILE A 184 7.38 10.59 -9.84
N ALA A 185 6.21 10.03 -10.16
CA ALA A 185 5.30 10.59 -11.15
C ALA A 185 4.44 11.71 -10.51
N ASP A 186 3.99 12.66 -11.32
CA ASP A 186 3.16 13.78 -10.84
C ASP A 186 1.69 13.34 -10.70
N TRP A 187 1.34 12.80 -9.53
CA TRP A 187 -0.02 12.41 -9.19
C TRP A 187 -0.87 13.53 -8.58
N SER A 188 -0.43 14.78 -8.62
CA SER A 188 -1.14 15.92 -8.01
C SER A 188 -2.60 15.98 -8.43
N VAL A 189 -2.89 15.85 -9.73
CA VAL A 189 -4.26 15.84 -10.27
C VAL A 189 -5.16 14.75 -9.65
N VAL A 190 -4.60 13.56 -9.40
CA VAL A 190 -5.31 12.42 -8.81
C VAL A 190 -5.52 12.66 -7.32
N VAL A 191 -4.45 13.00 -6.58
CA VAL A 191 -4.52 13.22 -5.12
C VAL A 191 -5.41 14.41 -4.78
N ASP A 192 -5.34 15.51 -5.54
CA ASP A 192 -6.21 16.67 -5.36
C ASP A 192 -7.68 16.32 -5.63
N SER A 193 -7.96 15.51 -6.66
CA SER A 193 -9.31 15.06 -6.96
C SER A 193 -9.90 14.17 -5.87
N LEU A 194 -9.11 13.25 -5.34
CA LEU A 194 -9.52 12.38 -4.22
C LEU A 194 -9.69 13.19 -2.93
N THR A 195 -8.75 14.07 -2.62
CA THR A 195 -8.79 14.95 -1.43
C THR A 195 -10.04 15.83 -1.44
N ARG A 196 -10.36 16.44 -2.59
CA ARG A 196 -11.58 17.23 -2.75
C ARG A 196 -12.84 16.41 -2.46
N HIS A 197 -12.95 15.21 -3.03
CA HIS A 197 -14.14 14.36 -2.83
C HIS A 197 -14.21 13.73 -1.43
N LEU A 198 -13.07 13.59 -0.74
CA LEU A 198 -13.04 13.19 0.67
C LEU A 198 -13.56 14.30 1.59
N THR A 199 -13.23 15.55 1.29
CA THR A 199 -13.40 16.67 2.23
C THR A 199 -14.54 17.62 1.91
N THR A 200 -15.14 17.49 0.72
CA THR A 200 -16.29 18.29 0.30
C THR A 200 -17.57 17.47 0.30
N THR A 201 -18.68 18.16 0.54
CA THR A 201 -20.01 17.55 0.51
C THR A 201 -20.34 17.07 -0.91
N PRO A 202 -20.77 15.81 -1.11
CA PRO A 202 -21.13 15.30 -2.41
C PRO A 202 -22.23 16.12 -3.10
N THR A 203 -22.09 16.32 -4.41
CA THR A 203 -23.14 16.94 -5.23
C THR A 203 -24.32 15.98 -5.36
N LEU A 204 -25.50 16.44 -4.94
CA LEU A 204 -26.74 15.69 -5.10
C LEU A 204 -27.49 16.08 -6.37
N SER A 205 -28.28 15.13 -6.89
CA SER A 205 -29.28 15.42 -7.92
C SER A 205 -30.26 16.49 -7.44
N LYS A 206 -30.73 17.34 -8.36
CA LYS A 206 -31.82 18.32 -8.10
C LYS A 206 -33.06 17.66 -7.50
N TYR A 207 -33.29 16.38 -7.81
CA TYR A 207 -34.43 15.58 -7.36
C TYR A 207 -34.14 14.73 -6.12
N ALA A 208 -33.00 14.93 -5.44
CA ALA A 208 -32.68 14.20 -4.22
C ALA A 208 -33.75 14.43 -3.14
N SER A 209 -34.11 13.36 -2.43
CA SER A 209 -35.10 13.38 -1.36
C SER A 209 -34.67 14.29 -0.20
N ALA A 210 -35.61 14.74 0.62
CA ALA A 210 -35.31 15.51 1.82
C ALA A 210 -34.36 14.76 2.76
N ALA A 211 -34.55 13.45 2.91
CA ALA A 211 -33.66 12.59 3.71
C ALA A 211 -32.23 12.54 3.14
N ALA A 212 -32.08 12.41 1.82
CA ALA A 212 -30.76 12.41 1.18
C ALA A 212 -30.05 13.76 1.35
N LYS A 213 -30.79 14.87 1.26
CA LYS A 213 -30.24 16.22 1.51
C LYS A 213 -29.82 16.41 2.97
N ALA A 214 -30.61 15.92 3.92
CA ALA A 214 -30.30 16.01 5.35
C ALA A 214 -29.07 15.16 5.75
N ALA A 215 -28.86 14.01 5.10
CA ALA A 215 -27.71 13.14 5.33
C ALA A 215 -26.46 13.53 4.52
N ASN A 216 -26.52 14.62 3.74
CA ASN A 216 -25.44 15.00 2.83
C ASN A 216 -24.32 15.73 3.56
N VAL A 217 -23.36 14.95 4.04
CA VAL A 217 -22.17 15.45 4.74
C VAL A 217 -20.91 15.05 3.97
N PRO A 218 -19.80 15.78 4.11
CA PRO A 218 -18.52 15.36 3.54
C PRO A 218 -18.10 14.00 4.12
N PHE A 219 -17.27 13.27 3.38
CA PHE A 219 -16.81 11.97 3.84
C PHE A 219 -15.95 12.10 5.10
N ALA A 220 -15.05 13.09 5.14
CA ALA A 220 -14.25 13.49 6.28
C ALA A 220 -14.28 15.02 6.46
N ASN A 221 -14.19 15.50 7.71
CA ASN A 221 -14.05 16.92 8.00
C ASN A 221 -12.61 17.38 7.63
N PRO A 222 -12.42 18.46 6.85
CA PRO A 222 -11.10 19.04 6.58
C PRO A 222 -10.25 19.29 7.84
N ASP A 223 -10.89 19.57 8.98
CA ASP A 223 -10.18 19.81 10.24
C ASP A 223 -9.62 18.54 10.89
N ASP A 224 -10.13 17.36 10.50
CA ASP A 224 -9.74 16.05 11.04
C ASP A 224 -8.72 15.32 10.17
N ILE A 225 -8.59 15.70 8.89
CA ILE A 225 -7.68 15.08 7.94
C ILE A 225 -7.01 16.10 7.02
N ALA A 226 -5.68 16.13 7.03
CA ALA A 226 -4.86 16.90 6.11
C ALA A 226 -4.18 15.96 5.11
N ILE A 227 -4.24 16.26 3.82
CA ILE A 227 -3.65 15.46 2.76
C ILE A 227 -2.74 16.34 1.91
N THR A 228 -1.51 15.90 1.69
CA THR A 228 -0.54 16.57 0.83
C THR A 228 0.08 15.57 -0.15
N PHE A 229 0.50 16.07 -1.32
CA PHE A 229 1.23 15.29 -2.31
C PHE A 229 2.56 15.97 -2.59
N THR A 230 3.64 15.17 -2.68
CA THR A 230 4.97 15.64 -3.09
C THR A 230 5.48 14.75 -4.22
N GLN A 231 5.77 15.36 -5.37
CA GLN A 231 6.48 14.67 -6.44
C GLN A 231 7.97 14.58 -6.09
N HIS A 232 8.48 13.39 -5.81
CA HIS A 232 9.88 13.15 -5.47
C HIS A 232 10.31 11.71 -5.75
N ASP A 233 11.50 11.53 -6.31
CA ASP A 233 12.12 10.22 -6.45
C ASP A 233 12.80 9.81 -5.13
N VAL A 234 12.17 8.89 -4.40
CA VAL A 234 12.65 8.38 -3.11
C VAL A 234 13.98 7.60 -3.18
N LEU A 235 14.46 7.26 -4.38
CA LEU A 235 15.77 6.64 -4.61
C LEU A 235 16.88 7.64 -4.94
N GLN A 236 16.56 8.93 -5.13
CA GLN A 236 17.59 9.96 -5.20
C GLN A 236 18.41 9.94 -3.93
N ALA A 237 19.74 10.07 -4.09
CA ALA A 237 20.68 9.89 -2.99
C ALA A 237 20.25 10.72 -1.77
N PRO A 238 19.92 10.07 -0.63
CA PRO A 238 19.78 10.79 0.62
C PRO A 238 21.10 11.55 0.83
N SER A 239 21.04 12.85 1.08
CA SER A 239 22.22 13.71 1.11
C SER A 239 23.12 13.35 2.28
N THR A 240 23.92 12.29 2.14
CA THR A 240 24.89 11.84 3.14
C THR A 240 26.20 12.57 2.91
N SER A 241 26.27 13.85 3.29
CA SER A 241 27.56 14.47 3.54
C SER A 241 28.15 13.80 4.79
N SER A 242 29.06 12.86 4.55
CA SER A 242 29.67 11.90 5.48
C SER A 242 30.56 12.50 6.60
N THR A 243 30.28 13.72 7.08
CA THR A 243 31.09 14.39 8.11
C THR A 243 30.32 15.18 9.17
N GLN A 244 28.98 15.14 9.18
CA GLN A 244 28.21 15.72 10.28
C GLN A 244 27.37 14.65 10.97
N THR A 245 27.47 14.63 12.29
CA THR A 245 26.68 13.81 13.22
C THR A 245 25.20 13.88 12.86
N ALA A 246 24.73 12.82 12.20
CA ALA A 246 23.40 12.64 11.60
C ALA A 246 22.29 12.66 12.66
N THR A 247 21.84 13.85 13.04
CA THR A 247 20.67 14.05 13.91
C THR A 247 19.77 15.19 13.46
N THR A 248 20.16 15.96 12.44
CA THR A 248 19.36 17.10 11.95
C THR A 248 18.81 16.80 10.56
N PRO A 249 17.48 16.85 10.35
CA PRO A 249 16.87 16.77 9.03
C PRO A 249 17.46 17.83 8.10
N THR A 250 17.93 17.43 6.92
CA THR A 250 18.64 18.33 5.99
C THR A 250 17.78 18.80 4.83
N THR A 251 16.70 18.07 4.55
CA THR A 251 15.74 18.38 3.48
C THR A 251 14.30 18.47 4.01
N PRO A 252 13.36 19.07 3.26
CA PRO A 252 11.94 19.02 3.58
C PRO A 252 11.40 17.59 3.69
N LEU A 253 11.91 16.67 2.86
CA LEU A 253 11.58 15.25 2.92
C LEU A 253 12.07 14.61 4.23
N ASP A 254 13.32 14.87 4.61
CA ASP A 254 13.88 14.36 5.87
C ASP A 254 13.04 14.83 7.06
N SER A 255 12.61 16.11 7.04
CA SER A 255 11.79 16.69 8.10
C SER A 255 10.41 16.02 8.18
N THR A 256 9.83 15.73 7.02
CA THR A 256 8.55 15.02 6.90
C THR A 256 8.66 13.59 7.42
N LEU A 257 9.71 12.86 7.04
CA LEU A 257 9.99 11.50 7.50
C LEU A 257 10.30 11.46 9.00
N ALA A 258 11.13 12.38 9.50
CA ALA A 258 11.48 12.43 10.92
C ALA A 258 10.27 12.69 11.83
N ALA A 259 9.23 13.34 11.31
CA ALA A 259 7.98 13.58 12.04
C ALA A 259 6.93 12.45 11.88
N ALA A 260 7.18 11.44 11.04
CA ALA A 260 6.20 10.41 10.73
C ALA A 260 5.97 9.44 11.91
N ASN A 261 4.70 9.14 12.20
CA ASN A 261 4.34 8.04 13.09
C ASN A 261 4.30 6.71 12.32
N LEU A 262 3.90 6.77 11.05
CA LEU A 262 3.81 5.63 10.15
C LEU A 262 4.40 5.99 8.79
N VAL A 263 5.36 5.20 8.31
CA VAL A 263 5.81 5.19 6.92
C VAL A 263 5.26 3.94 6.26
N THR A 264 4.77 4.08 5.04
CA THR A 264 4.21 2.96 4.28
C THR A 264 4.89 2.79 2.93
N LEU A 265 4.99 1.52 2.50
CA LEU A 265 5.42 1.08 1.17
C LEU A 265 4.43 0.00 0.72
N LEU A 266 3.33 0.36 0.06
CA LEU A 266 2.31 -0.59 -0.39
C LEU A 266 2.38 -0.83 -1.91
N PHE A 267 2.85 -2.02 -2.29
CA PHE A 267 3.13 -2.47 -3.66
C PHE A 267 4.21 -1.64 -4.37
N THR A 268 5.13 -1.07 -3.57
CA THR A 268 6.23 -0.21 -4.05
C THR A 268 7.59 -0.90 -3.92
N LEU A 269 7.82 -1.65 -2.85
CA LEU A 269 9.18 -2.08 -2.46
C LEU A 269 9.84 -3.01 -3.48
N ASN A 270 9.10 -3.93 -4.08
CA ASN A 270 9.63 -4.77 -5.16
C ASN A 270 10.09 -3.95 -6.38
N GLU A 271 9.38 -2.88 -6.71
CA GLU A 271 9.74 -1.97 -7.82
C GLU A 271 11.01 -1.17 -7.50
N LEU A 272 11.16 -0.72 -6.25
CA LEU A 272 12.38 -0.05 -5.78
C LEU A 272 13.60 -0.96 -5.89
N TYR A 273 13.52 -2.19 -5.37
CA TYR A 273 14.64 -3.14 -5.45
C TYR A 273 14.99 -3.53 -6.89
N THR A 274 13.98 -3.64 -7.75
CA THR A 274 14.20 -3.94 -9.17
C THR A 274 14.87 -2.77 -9.89
N THR A 275 14.56 -1.54 -9.47
CA THR A 275 15.17 -0.32 -10.02
C THR A 275 16.62 -0.17 -9.56
N SER A 276 16.86 -0.24 -8.25
CA SER A 276 18.20 -0.18 -7.68
C SER A 276 18.23 -0.80 -6.28
N LEU A 277 18.91 -1.94 -6.14
CA LEU A 277 19.11 -2.56 -4.84
C LEU A 277 19.88 -1.65 -3.88
N ALA A 278 20.96 -1.04 -4.35
CA ALA A 278 21.82 -0.19 -3.53
C ALA A 278 21.07 1.05 -3.02
N SER A 279 20.34 1.75 -3.90
CA SER A 279 19.56 2.92 -3.52
C SER A 279 18.41 2.55 -2.59
N THR A 280 17.78 1.40 -2.79
CA THR A 280 16.70 0.92 -1.89
C THR A 280 17.24 0.61 -0.50
N GLN A 281 18.38 -0.06 -0.40
CA GLN A 281 19.03 -0.30 0.89
C GLN A 281 19.47 1.01 1.56
N ALA A 282 20.01 1.97 0.78
CA ALA A 282 20.35 3.29 1.29
C ALA A 282 19.12 4.05 1.82
N LEU A 283 17.98 4.01 1.12
CA LEU A 283 16.72 4.58 1.60
C LEU A 283 16.28 3.94 2.93
N LEU A 284 16.30 2.61 3.05
CA LEU A 284 15.90 1.92 4.29
C LEU A 284 16.82 2.25 5.47
N LEU A 285 18.14 2.39 5.22
CA LEU A 285 19.08 2.84 6.23
C LEU A 285 18.86 4.32 6.59
N HIS A 286 18.56 5.18 5.62
CA HIS A 286 18.21 6.59 5.87
C HIS A 286 16.94 6.72 6.73
N LEU A 287 15.91 5.90 6.47
CA LEU A 287 14.72 5.82 7.33
C LEU A 287 15.08 5.42 8.77
N THR A 288 16.07 4.54 8.96
CA THR A 288 16.57 4.17 10.29
C THR A 288 17.20 5.34 11.03
N GLU A 289 17.86 6.23 10.31
CA GLU A 289 18.52 7.42 10.87
C GLU A 289 17.51 8.51 11.21
N LEU A 290 16.47 8.70 10.38
CA LEU A 290 15.49 9.77 10.53
C LEU A 290 14.35 9.46 11.51
N LEU A 291 13.81 8.24 11.46
CA LEU A 291 12.59 7.92 12.19
C LEU A 291 12.82 7.88 13.70
N GLN A 292 11.88 8.48 14.44
CA GLN A 292 11.89 8.46 15.90
C GLN A 292 11.62 7.05 16.44
N PRO A 293 12.18 6.69 17.61
CA PRO A 293 11.76 5.50 18.34
C PRO A 293 10.23 5.44 18.50
N GLY A 294 9.66 4.26 18.27
CA GLY A 294 8.21 4.03 18.25
C GLY A 294 7.54 4.22 16.89
N ALA A 295 8.17 4.91 15.92
CA ALA A 295 7.64 5.03 14.57
C ALA A 295 7.58 3.67 13.86
N LEU A 296 6.61 3.50 12.96
CA LEU A 296 6.33 2.24 12.30
C LEU A 296 6.64 2.30 10.80
N LEU A 297 7.13 1.19 10.26
CA LEU A 297 7.28 0.97 8.82
C LEU A 297 6.39 -0.21 8.42
N LEU A 298 5.34 0.08 7.64
CA LEU A 298 4.45 -0.93 7.08
C LEU A 298 4.78 -1.17 5.61
N VAL A 299 5.18 -2.41 5.31
CA VAL A 299 5.45 -2.86 3.96
C VAL A 299 4.39 -3.87 3.55
N VAL A 300 3.75 -3.62 2.42
CA VAL A 300 2.78 -4.53 1.80
C VAL A 300 3.20 -4.76 0.36
N ASP A 301 3.20 -6.01 -0.11
CA ASP A 301 3.54 -6.29 -1.51
C ASP A 301 2.83 -7.56 -2.00
N SER A 302 2.99 -7.91 -3.27
CA SER A 302 2.51 -9.18 -3.82
C SER A 302 3.28 -10.36 -3.19
N PRO A 303 2.63 -11.45 -2.77
CA PRO A 303 3.37 -12.61 -2.24
C PRO A 303 3.99 -13.46 -3.36
N GLY A 304 4.93 -14.33 -2.98
CA GLY A 304 5.49 -15.37 -3.85
C GLY A 304 6.54 -14.87 -4.85
N SER A 305 6.54 -15.44 -6.06
CA SER A 305 7.57 -15.17 -7.07
C SER A 305 7.56 -13.75 -7.63
N TYR A 306 6.46 -13.02 -7.43
CA TYR A 306 6.32 -11.60 -7.78
C TYR A 306 7.15 -10.68 -6.89
N SER A 307 7.50 -11.11 -5.67
CA SER A 307 8.34 -10.38 -4.72
C SER A 307 9.74 -11.00 -4.64
N SER A 308 10.42 -11.14 -5.78
CA SER A 308 11.75 -11.73 -5.81
C SER A 308 12.73 -10.90 -6.63
N VAL A 309 13.89 -10.64 -6.03
CA VAL A 309 14.93 -9.77 -6.60
C VAL A 309 16.08 -10.64 -7.11
N THR A 310 16.59 -10.28 -8.29
CA THR A 310 17.77 -10.93 -8.89
C THR A 310 19.01 -10.14 -8.51
N LEU A 311 19.93 -10.74 -7.74
CA LEU A 311 21.18 -10.06 -7.35
C LEU A 311 22.24 -10.20 -8.46
N ASN A 312 22.79 -9.08 -8.94
CA ASN A 312 23.94 -9.04 -9.85
C ASN A 312 23.81 -9.94 -11.10
N GLY A 313 22.60 -10.08 -11.66
CA GLY A 313 22.34 -10.95 -12.81
C GLY A 313 22.48 -12.46 -12.53
N ALA A 314 22.63 -12.87 -11.27
CA ALA A 314 22.69 -14.28 -10.88
C ALA A 314 21.33 -14.96 -11.07
N ALA A 315 21.32 -16.26 -11.39
CA ALA A 315 20.07 -17.02 -11.54
C ALA A 315 19.24 -17.13 -10.24
N LYS A 316 19.85 -16.83 -9.08
CA LYS A 316 19.23 -16.98 -7.77
C LYS A 316 18.38 -15.76 -7.44
N LYS A 317 17.09 -16.01 -7.24
CA LYS A 317 16.08 -15.06 -6.80
C LYS A 317 15.98 -15.08 -5.29
N TYR A 318 15.97 -13.91 -4.66
CA TYR A 318 15.80 -13.77 -3.21
C TYR A 318 14.42 -13.18 -2.92
N PRO A 319 13.66 -13.74 -1.96
CA PRO A 319 12.44 -13.11 -1.49
C PRO A 319 12.75 -11.69 -1.01
N MET A 320 11.96 -10.71 -1.46
CA MET A 320 12.17 -9.30 -1.15
C MET A 320 12.23 -9.07 0.37
N HIS A 321 11.36 -9.74 1.14
CA HIS A 321 11.33 -9.61 2.61
C HIS A 321 12.64 -10.05 3.27
N TRP A 322 13.43 -10.95 2.66
CA TRP A 322 14.75 -11.30 3.19
C TRP A 322 15.74 -10.14 3.08
N LEU A 323 15.68 -9.38 1.98
CA LEU A 323 16.51 -8.19 1.82
C LEU A 323 16.08 -7.10 2.79
N LEU A 324 14.76 -6.94 2.99
CA LEU A 324 14.19 -6.03 3.96
C LEU A 324 14.64 -6.36 5.39
N ASP A 325 14.45 -7.61 5.84
CA ASP A 325 14.89 -8.10 7.15
C ASP A 325 16.40 -7.97 7.32
N HIS A 326 17.18 -8.32 6.29
CA HIS A 326 18.63 -8.18 6.34
C HIS A 326 19.04 -6.72 6.56
N THR A 327 18.44 -5.79 5.82
CA THR A 327 18.78 -4.37 5.94
C THR A 327 18.34 -3.78 7.28
N LEU A 328 17.09 -4.00 7.70
CA LEU A 328 16.54 -3.39 8.92
C LEU A 328 16.97 -4.06 10.23
N LEU A 329 17.05 -5.39 10.26
CA LEU A 329 17.32 -6.13 11.51
C LEU A 329 18.81 -6.45 11.67
N SER A 330 19.57 -6.57 10.58
CA SER A 330 21.00 -6.89 10.63
C SER A 330 21.91 -5.72 10.27
N GLN A 331 21.79 -5.13 9.09
CA GLN A 331 22.73 -4.09 8.63
C GLN A 331 22.61 -2.82 9.45
N ALA A 332 21.38 -2.35 9.68
CA ALA A 332 21.10 -1.17 10.51
C ALA A 332 21.63 -1.29 11.95
N SER A 333 21.69 -2.50 12.49
CA SER A 333 22.15 -2.76 13.86
C SER A 333 23.69 -2.76 14.00
N ARG A 334 24.43 -2.71 12.87
CA ARG A 334 25.89 -2.72 12.87
C ARG A 334 26.44 -1.30 12.91
N HIS A 335 27.44 -1.08 13.77
CA HIS A 335 28.24 0.14 13.70
C HIS A 335 29.15 0.08 12.46
N ALA A 336 28.90 0.95 11.48
CA ALA A 336 29.66 1.02 10.23
C ALA A 336 31.18 1.22 10.43
N HIS A 337 31.60 1.73 11.59
CA HIS A 337 32.99 2.18 11.83
C HIS A 337 33.71 1.57 13.05
N GLU A 338 33.10 0.66 13.82
CA GLU A 338 33.72 0.11 15.04
C GLU A 338 33.60 -1.41 15.12
N ARG A 339 34.65 -2.12 14.68
CA ARG A 339 34.76 -3.58 14.83
C ARG A 339 34.88 -3.95 16.31
N GLY A 340 34.00 -4.83 16.80
CA GLY A 340 34.08 -5.41 18.15
C GLY A 340 33.07 -4.89 19.17
N ARG A 341 32.25 -3.88 18.83
CA ARG A 341 31.07 -3.51 19.63
C ARG A 341 29.89 -4.44 19.32
N GLU A 342 29.10 -4.71 20.35
CA GLU A 342 27.85 -5.45 20.22
C GLU A 342 26.87 -4.68 19.33
N ALA A 343 26.17 -5.39 18.45
CA ALA A 343 25.19 -4.78 17.56
C ALA A 343 23.99 -4.31 18.39
N VAL A 344 23.59 -3.04 18.23
CA VAL A 344 22.42 -2.48 18.92
C VAL A 344 21.23 -2.56 17.97
N PRO A 345 20.16 -3.33 18.29
CA PRO A 345 18.97 -3.40 17.47
C PRO A 345 18.37 -2.01 17.22
N ARG A 346 18.10 -1.69 15.95
CA ARG A 346 17.46 -0.43 15.55
C ARG A 346 15.98 -0.60 15.18
N TRP A 347 15.58 -1.84 14.91
CA TRP A 347 14.22 -2.19 14.52
C TRP A 347 13.81 -3.49 15.18
N GLU A 348 12.52 -3.62 15.47
CA GLU A 348 11.87 -4.90 15.77
C GLU A 348 10.85 -5.22 14.67
N LYS A 349 10.67 -6.50 14.35
CA LYS A 349 9.61 -6.98 13.47
C LYS A 349 8.38 -7.27 14.34
N VAL A 350 7.32 -6.48 14.16
CA VAL A 350 6.11 -6.51 14.99
C VAL A 350 5.09 -7.52 14.47
N SER A 351 4.92 -7.61 13.15
CA SER A 351 3.96 -8.52 12.53
C SER A 351 4.46 -8.96 11.16
N GLU A 352 4.16 -10.21 10.81
CA GLU A 352 4.42 -10.80 9.49
C GLU A 352 3.20 -11.63 9.06
N GLN A 353 2.77 -11.42 7.82
CA GLN A 353 1.79 -12.27 7.14
C GLN A 353 2.32 -12.53 5.73
N GLU A 354 2.90 -13.70 5.49
CA GLU A 354 3.54 -14.02 4.19
C GLU A 354 2.56 -14.05 3.01
N SER A 355 1.27 -14.25 3.27
CA SER A 355 0.21 -14.24 2.26
C SER A 355 -1.17 -14.14 2.91
N ARG A 356 -1.93 -13.09 2.60
CA ARG A 356 -3.35 -12.92 2.93
C ARG A 356 -4.16 -12.57 1.69
N TRP A 357 -5.44 -12.95 1.69
CA TRP A 357 -6.42 -12.53 0.70
C TRP A 357 -7.37 -11.50 1.29
N PHE A 358 -7.54 -10.38 0.58
CA PHE A 358 -8.68 -9.50 0.73
C PHE A 358 -9.69 -9.83 -0.37
N ARG A 359 -10.91 -10.19 0.02
CA ARG A 359 -12.01 -10.52 -0.89
C ARG A 359 -13.07 -9.43 -0.83
N LEU A 360 -13.45 -8.94 -2.00
CA LEU A 360 -14.50 -7.95 -2.14
C LEU A 360 -15.87 -8.56 -1.82
N ASP A 361 -16.72 -7.76 -1.21
CA ASP A 361 -18.13 -8.12 -1.04
C ASP A 361 -18.87 -7.91 -2.37
N GLU A 362 -19.56 -8.94 -2.84
CA GLU A 362 -20.25 -8.95 -4.14
C GLU A 362 -21.40 -7.92 -4.22
N ARG A 363 -21.85 -7.39 -3.07
CA ARG A 363 -22.88 -6.35 -3.02
C ARG A 363 -22.35 -4.95 -3.33
N LEU A 364 -21.03 -4.78 -3.37
CA LEU A 364 -20.40 -3.51 -3.72
C LEU A 364 -20.67 -3.15 -5.18
N GLN A 365 -20.98 -1.88 -5.42
CA GLN A 365 -21.27 -1.36 -6.75
C GLN A 365 -20.17 -0.40 -7.19
N TYR A 366 -19.63 -0.66 -8.39
CA TYR A 366 -18.65 0.21 -9.04
C TYR A 366 -18.85 0.15 -10.56
N PRO A 367 -18.57 1.21 -11.34
CA PRO A 367 -18.88 1.23 -12.78
C PRO A 367 -18.11 0.21 -13.62
N ILE A 368 -17.01 -0.33 -13.10
CA ILE A 368 -16.15 -1.31 -13.75
C ILE A 368 -15.80 -2.44 -12.76
N ASP A 369 -15.34 -3.58 -13.29
CA ASP A 369 -14.96 -4.73 -12.47
C ASP A 369 -13.83 -4.38 -11.49
N LEU A 370 -14.07 -4.75 -10.23
CA LEU A 370 -13.10 -4.66 -9.15
C LEU A 370 -12.36 -6.00 -8.98
N GLU A 371 -11.17 -5.96 -8.38
CA GLU A 371 -10.33 -7.15 -8.20
C GLU A 371 -10.04 -7.44 -6.74
N ASN A 372 -10.12 -8.71 -6.36
CA ASN A 372 -9.61 -9.22 -5.09
C ASN A 372 -8.09 -8.99 -5.02
N MET A 373 -7.58 -8.77 -3.81
CA MET A 373 -6.17 -8.47 -3.61
C MET A 373 -5.53 -9.58 -2.77
N ARG A 374 -4.40 -10.10 -3.23
CA ARG A 374 -3.52 -10.95 -2.42
C ARG A 374 -2.29 -10.15 -2.06
N MET A 375 -1.90 -10.16 -0.79
CA MET A 375 -0.78 -9.37 -0.30
C MET A 375 0.02 -10.15 0.74
N GLN A 376 1.31 -9.83 0.89
CA GLN A 376 2.10 -10.10 2.08
C GLN A 376 2.22 -8.81 2.89
N VAL A 377 2.37 -8.91 4.21
CA VAL A 377 2.43 -7.79 5.13
C VAL A 377 3.61 -7.97 6.07
N HIS A 378 4.44 -6.93 6.18
CA HIS A 378 5.56 -6.86 7.12
C HIS A 378 5.49 -5.52 7.85
N LEU A 379 5.43 -5.57 9.18
CA LEU A 379 5.37 -4.38 10.03
C LEU A 379 6.59 -4.35 10.95
N TYR A 380 7.29 -3.23 10.96
CA TYR A 380 8.47 -3.01 11.81
C TYR A 380 8.26 -1.78 12.69
N ARG A 381 8.85 -1.78 13.89
CA ARG A 381 8.90 -0.62 14.79
C ARG A 381 10.34 -0.19 15.00
N ARG A 382 10.58 1.11 14.91
CA ARG A 382 11.86 1.73 15.21
C ARG A 382 12.10 1.69 16.73
N LEU A 383 13.27 1.22 17.17
CA LEU A 383 13.65 1.07 18.59
C LEU A 383 14.35 2.29 19.20
#